data_AF-A0A098LBD8-F1
#
_entry.id   AF-A0A098LBD8-F1
#
_cell.length_a   1.000
_cell.length_b   1.000
_cell.length_c   1.000
_cell.angle_alpha   90.00
_cell.angle_beta   90.00
_cell.angle_gamma   90.00
#
_symmetry.space_group_name_H-M   'P 1'
#
loop_
_entity.id
_entity.type
_entity.pdbx_description
1 polymer ?
#
loop_
_entity_poly.entity_id
_entity_poly.type
_entity_poly.pdbx_seq_one_letter_code
_entity_poly.pdbx_strand_id
1 'polypeptide(L)'
;MNELALEYFFFNLPIYKPVQVTENWDDFIFLLNLGRGHNQQDIEGYNPFRKTESTFGGWSNIKESIEYFTKYGGTDRIGIKCKRYGDVLDFFIHYNADKHILMKVGQFPSVADFHIQELKKYQKVLNKEKLKEFSKGIGLAANGVGIGSFVYLRRIFEHLIWDSFDQHKNDINKDEKEFVTLRMEDKIESLLPGLWHTGRNLSITN
;
A
#
# COMPACT_ATOMS: atom_id res chain seq x y z
N MET A 1 8.76 7.33 12.26
CA MET A 1 8.61 7.43 10.79
C MET A 1 8.00 8.80 10.52
N ASN A 2 8.61 9.63 9.68
CA ASN A 2 8.08 10.96 9.39
C ASN A 2 6.88 10.83 8.44
N GLU A 3 5.67 11.07 8.94
CA GLU A 3 4.43 10.92 8.17
C GLU A 3 4.24 12.02 7.11
N LEU A 4 5.03 13.10 7.20
CA LEU A 4 5.07 14.18 6.21
C LEU A 4 6.17 14.00 5.16
N ALA A 5 6.96 12.92 5.23
CA ALA A 5 7.86 12.56 4.14
C ALA A 5 7.04 12.36 2.85
N LEU A 6 7.48 12.98 1.76
CA LEU A 6 6.68 13.16 0.54
C LEU A 6 6.20 11.82 -0.05
N GLU A 7 7.11 10.86 -0.20
CA GLU A 7 6.83 9.53 -0.75
C GLU A 7 5.83 8.77 0.13
N TYR A 8 5.97 8.90 1.45
CA TYR A 8 5.02 8.29 2.36
C TYR A 8 3.66 8.98 2.29
N PHE A 9 3.61 10.31 2.37
CA PHE A 9 2.37 11.07 2.37
C PHE A 9 1.55 10.87 1.10
N PHE A 10 2.18 10.97 -0.08
CA PHE A 10 1.46 10.88 -1.36
C PHE A 10 1.05 9.44 -1.67
N PHE A 11 1.94 8.46 -1.50
CA PHE A 11 1.66 7.10 -1.99
C PHE A 11 1.12 6.14 -0.92
N ASN A 12 1.46 6.34 0.36
CA ASN A 12 1.27 5.31 1.39
C ASN A 12 0.35 5.73 2.55
N LEU A 13 0.28 7.02 2.89
CA LEU A 13 -0.53 7.49 4.00
C LEU A 13 -2.02 7.21 3.70
N PRO A 14 -2.77 6.51 4.56
CA PRO A 14 -4.20 6.32 4.37
C PRO A 14 -5.00 7.62 4.42
N ILE A 15 -6.17 7.63 3.80
CA ILE A 15 -7.17 8.66 4.07
C ILE A 15 -7.68 8.55 5.51
N TYR A 16 -8.08 9.68 6.09
CA TYR A 16 -8.57 9.85 7.47
C TYR A 16 -7.60 9.48 8.58
N LYS A 17 -6.35 9.11 8.26
CA LYS A 17 -5.31 8.95 9.27
C LYS A 17 -4.83 10.34 9.71
N PRO A 18 -4.96 10.71 11.00
CA PRO A 18 -4.47 11.99 11.50
C PRO A 18 -2.95 11.98 11.59
N VAL A 19 -2.34 13.09 11.18
CA VAL A 19 -0.91 13.37 11.26
C VAL A 19 -0.74 14.62 12.12
N GLN A 20 0.03 14.51 13.20
CA GLN A 20 0.32 15.64 14.08
C GLN A 20 1.37 16.54 13.41
N VAL A 21 1.09 17.85 13.39
CA VAL A 21 1.96 18.88 12.83
C VAL A 21 2.50 19.77 13.96
N THR A 22 3.46 19.25 14.74
CA THR A 22 4.08 20.00 15.84
C THR A 22 5.51 20.36 15.49
N GLU A 23 6.44 19.43 15.72
CA GLU A 23 7.88 19.65 15.50
C GLU A 23 8.29 19.60 14.02
N ASN A 24 7.40 19.11 13.16
CA ASN A 24 7.56 18.91 11.72
C ASN A 24 6.86 20.01 10.89
N TRP A 25 6.81 21.24 11.41
CA TRP A 25 6.17 22.37 10.74
C TRP A 25 6.79 22.68 9.38
N ASP A 26 8.11 22.64 9.28
CA ASP A 26 8.81 22.93 8.02
C ASP A 26 8.48 21.90 6.93
N ASP A 27 8.40 20.61 7.30
CA ASP A 27 7.98 19.54 6.39
C ASP A 27 6.53 19.75 5.92
N PHE A 28 5.64 20.19 6.82
CA PHE A 28 4.25 20.52 6.48
C PHE A 28 4.18 21.68 5.47
N ILE A 29 4.91 22.76 5.72
CA ILE A 29 4.97 23.92 4.83
C ILE A 29 5.57 23.52 3.47
N PHE A 30 6.62 22.71 3.47
CA PHE A 30 7.25 22.22 2.26
C PHE A 30 6.29 21.36 1.43
N LEU A 31 5.59 20.43 2.09
CA LEU A 31 4.58 19.57 1.48
C LEU A 31 3.44 20.38 0.85
N LEU A 32 2.93 21.40 1.54
CA LEU A 32 1.88 22.26 1.00
C LEU A 32 2.36 23.05 -0.23
N ASN A 33 3.55 23.66 -0.15
CA ASN A 33 4.10 24.42 -1.28
C ASN A 33 4.39 23.54 -2.49
N LEU A 34 4.94 22.33 -2.28
CA LEU A 34 5.11 21.36 -3.35
C LEU A 34 3.75 20.94 -3.92
N GLY A 35 2.80 20.57 -3.06
CA GLY A 35 1.46 20.15 -3.44
C GLY A 35 0.65 21.21 -4.16
N ARG A 36 0.93 22.50 -3.93
CA ARG A 36 0.38 23.62 -4.70
C ARG A 36 1.21 24.04 -5.91
N GLY A 37 2.29 23.33 -6.22
CA GLY A 37 3.17 23.61 -7.34
C GLY A 37 4.03 24.88 -7.18
N HIS A 38 4.11 25.46 -5.98
CA HIS A 38 4.99 26.58 -5.65
C HIS A 38 6.46 26.15 -5.61
N ASN A 39 6.71 24.90 -5.25
CA ASN A 39 8.04 24.28 -5.27
C ASN A 39 8.09 23.15 -6.29
N GLN A 40 9.30 22.85 -6.77
CA GLN A 40 9.57 21.69 -7.62
C GLN A 40 10.61 20.81 -6.93
N GLN A 41 10.15 19.69 -6.39
CA GLN A 41 10.96 18.62 -5.83
C GLN A 41 10.56 17.33 -6.52
N ASP A 42 11.56 16.53 -6.86
CA ASP A 42 11.36 15.25 -7.50
C ASP A 42 10.97 14.23 -6.44
N ILE A 43 9.87 13.53 -6.71
CA ILE A 43 9.36 12.44 -5.89
C ILE A 43 9.36 11.18 -6.75
N GLU A 44 10.06 10.15 -6.31
CA GLU A 44 10.02 8.85 -6.95
C GLU A 44 8.77 8.07 -6.52
N GLY A 45 8.11 7.42 -7.48
CA GLY A 45 6.97 6.58 -7.16
C GLY A 45 6.31 5.92 -8.36
N TYR A 46 5.32 5.09 -8.06
CA TYR A 46 4.61 4.33 -9.08
C TYR A 46 3.46 5.12 -9.69
N ASN A 47 3.38 5.18 -11.03
CA ASN A 47 2.24 5.73 -11.75
C ASN A 47 1.20 4.62 -12.03
N PRO A 48 0.04 4.61 -11.36
CA PRO A 48 -0.93 3.53 -11.49
C PRO A 48 -1.71 3.57 -12.80
N PHE A 49 -1.81 4.73 -13.45
CA PHE A 49 -2.45 4.86 -14.77
C PHE A 49 -1.62 4.20 -15.87
N ARG A 50 -0.29 4.33 -15.79
CA ARG A 50 0.68 3.82 -16.78
C ARG A 50 1.29 2.49 -16.39
N LYS A 51 1.11 2.11 -15.14
CA LYS A 51 1.61 0.88 -14.54
C LYS A 51 3.14 0.74 -14.59
N THR A 52 3.84 1.82 -14.25
CA THR A 52 5.30 1.90 -14.28
C THR A 52 5.84 2.88 -13.23
N GLU A 53 7.05 2.64 -12.76
CA GLU A 53 7.80 3.59 -11.92
C GLU A 53 8.09 4.88 -12.69
N SER A 54 8.03 6.00 -11.99
CA SER A 54 8.22 7.33 -12.55
C SER A 54 8.63 8.36 -11.50
N THR A 55 8.92 9.56 -11.98
CA THR A 55 9.22 10.72 -11.15
C THR A 55 8.07 11.72 -11.25
N PHE A 56 7.68 12.28 -10.13
CA PHE A 56 6.62 13.27 -9.99
C PHE A 56 7.18 14.61 -9.51
N GLY A 57 6.45 15.69 -9.79
CA GLY A 57 6.72 17.02 -9.25
C GLY A 57 5.42 17.72 -8.82
N GLY A 58 5.56 18.78 -8.04
CA GLY A 58 4.43 19.57 -7.55
C GLY A 58 3.53 20.10 -8.66
N TRP A 59 2.21 19.97 -8.49
CA TRP A 59 1.24 20.42 -9.48
C TRP A 59 -0.06 20.91 -8.84
N SER A 60 -0.43 22.15 -9.16
CA SER A 60 -1.77 22.66 -8.86
C SER A 60 -2.18 23.75 -9.84
N ASN A 61 -3.50 23.95 -9.94
CA ASN A 61 -4.10 25.12 -10.58
C ASN A 61 -4.45 26.22 -9.56
N ILE A 62 -4.28 25.94 -8.26
CA ILE A 62 -4.48 26.87 -7.13
C ILE A 62 -3.24 27.75 -7.05
N LYS A 63 -3.44 29.06 -7.08
CA LYS A 63 -2.35 30.07 -7.00
C LYS A 63 -2.35 30.83 -5.68
N GLU A 64 -3.29 30.52 -4.81
CA GLU A 64 -3.45 31.14 -3.51
C GLU A 64 -2.28 30.81 -2.57
N SER A 65 -1.87 31.78 -1.76
CA SER A 65 -0.91 31.57 -0.69
C SER A 65 -1.40 30.52 0.30
N ILE A 66 -0.46 29.74 0.86
CA ILE A 66 -0.76 28.76 1.91
C ILE A 66 -1.06 29.41 3.26
N GLU A 67 -0.74 30.70 3.44
CA GLU A 67 -0.85 31.41 4.73
C GLU A 67 -2.24 31.32 5.36
N TYR A 68 -3.30 31.50 4.57
CA TYR A 68 -4.66 31.40 5.08
C TYR A 68 -4.96 29.99 5.59
N PHE A 69 -4.60 28.97 4.80
CA PHE A 69 -4.81 27.58 5.15
C PHE A 69 -3.99 27.17 6.39
N THR A 70 -2.73 27.60 6.49
CA THR A 70 -1.89 27.29 7.65
C THR A 70 -2.32 28.03 8.91
N LYS A 71 -2.96 29.20 8.77
CA LYS A 71 -3.42 30.01 9.91
C LYS A 71 -4.79 29.58 10.42
N TYR A 72 -5.73 29.31 9.53
CA TYR A 72 -7.14 29.07 9.89
C TYR A 72 -7.57 27.61 9.70
N GLY A 73 -6.75 26.79 9.04
CA GLY A 73 -7.13 25.43 8.68
C GLY A 73 -8.18 25.39 7.58
N GLY A 74 -8.88 24.27 7.50
CA GLY A 74 -9.92 24.00 6.50
C GLY A 74 -9.51 22.87 5.56
N THR A 75 -10.10 22.86 4.36
CA THR A 75 -9.85 21.84 3.34
C THR A 75 -9.18 22.45 2.14
N ASP A 76 -8.25 21.71 1.55
CA ASP A 76 -7.48 22.14 0.38
C ASP A 76 -7.21 20.97 -0.57
N ARG A 77 -6.91 21.30 -1.83
CA ARG A 77 -6.46 20.34 -2.84
C ARG A 77 -4.97 20.55 -3.10
N ILE A 78 -4.22 19.45 -3.04
CA ILE A 78 -2.83 19.40 -3.49
C ILE A 78 -2.67 18.30 -4.52
N GLY A 79 -1.70 18.45 -5.41
CA GLY A 79 -1.45 17.50 -6.48
C GLY A 79 0.01 17.34 -6.84
N ILE A 80 0.32 16.21 -7.45
CA ILE A 80 1.61 15.95 -8.08
C ILE A 80 1.38 15.45 -9.51
N LYS A 81 2.27 15.82 -10.43
CA LYS A 81 2.18 15.45 -11.83
C LYS A 81 3.36 14.58 -12.24
N CYS A 82 3.07 13.47 -12.89
CA CYS A 82 4.06 12.58 -13.47
C CYS A 82 4.82 13.34 -14.57
N LYS A 83 6.13 13.47 -14.42
CA LYS A 83 6.98 14.20 -15.38
C LYS A 83 7.06 13.51 -16.74
N ARG A 84 7.00 12.18 -16.76
CA ARG A 84 7.15 11.38 -17.98
C ARG A 84 5.90 11.40 -18.87
N TYR A 85 4.71 11.32 -18.26
CA TYR A 85 3.45 11.10 -19.00
C TYR A 85 2.41 12.21 -18.80
N GLY A 86 2.64 13.12 -17.85
CA GLY A 86 1.74 14.23 -17.58
C GLY A 86 0.49 13.87 -16.78
N ASP A 87 0.33 12.61 -16.34
CA ASP A 87 -0.78 12.20 -15.49
C ASP A 87 -0.71 12.90 -14.13
N VAL A 88 -1.84 13.34 -13.59
CA VAL A 88 -1.93 14.07 -12.31
C VAL A 88 -2.52 13.15 -11.23
N LEU A 89 -1.91 13.18 -10.05
CA LEU A 89 -2.41 12.54 -8.83
C LEU A 89 -2.92 13.65 -7.91
N ASP A 90 -4.16 13.53 -7.48
CA ASP A 90 -4.88 14.53 -6.71
C ASP A 90 -5.16 14.06 -5.29
N PHE A 91 -4.96 14.96 -4.33
CA PHE A 91 -5.17 14.70 -2.91
C PHE A 91 -5.97 15.86 -2.30
N PHE A 92 -6.96 15.50 -1.49
CA PHE A 92 -7.73 16.45 -0.70
C PHE A 92 -7.31 16.32 0.75
N ILE A 93 -6.89 17.42 1.34
CA ILE A 93 -6.38 17.47 2.71
C ILE A 93 -7.29 18.32 3.58
N HIS A 94 -7.36 17.99 4.86
CA HIS A 94 -7.98 18.82 5.88
C HIS A 94 -6.98 19.10 6.98
N TYR A 95 -6.82 20.37 7.33
CA TYR A 95 -5.97 20.82 8.43
C TYR A 95 -6.83 21.48 9.51
N ASN A 96 -6.70 21.00 10.74
CA ASN A 96 -7.27 21.64 11.92
C ASN A 96 -6.18 22.46 12.60
N ALA A 97 -6.27 23.79 12.51
CA ALA A 97 -5.27 24.71 13.06
C ALA A 97 -5.21 24.65 14.60
N ASP A 98 -6.34 24.54 15.28
CA ASP A 98 -6.40 24.51 16.75
C ASP A 98 -5.71 23.27 17.34
N LYS A 99 -5.85 22.12 16.67
CA LYS A 99 -5.26 20.84 17.11
C LYS A 99 -3.93 20.53 16.46
N HIS A 100 -3.55 21.33 15.45
CA HIS A 100 -2.43 21.06 14.56
C HIS A 100 -2.44 19.64 13.97
N ILE A 101 -3.60 19.22 13.45
CA ILE A 101 -3.78 17.89 12.85
C ILE A 101 -4.04 18.04 11.36
N LEU A 102 -3.23 17.37 10.54
CA LEU A 102 -3.44 17.20 9.10
C LEU A 102 -3.99 15.80 8.82
N MET A 103 -4.88 15.68 7.84
CA MET A 103 -5.29 14.38 7.31
C MET A 103 -5.64 14.48 5.83
N LYS A 104 -5.46 13.40 5.08
CA LYS A 104 -6.09 13.29 3.75
C LYS A 104 -7.56 12.95 3.93
N VAL A 105 -8.46 13.73 3.33
CA VAL A 105 -9.91 13.47 3.31
C VAL A 105 -10.37 12.86 1.98
N GLY A 106 -9.49 12.77 1.00
CA GLY A 106 -9.72 12.09 -0.27
C GLY A 106 -8.45 12.04 -1.12
N GLN A 107 -8.43 11.15 -2.10
CA GLN A 107 -7.39 11.12 -3.13
C GLN A 107 -7.87 10.39 -4.39
N PHE A 108 -7.30 10.75 -5.53
CA PHE A 108 -7.42 10.02 -6.77
C PHE A 108 -6.07 10.01 -7.48
N PRO A 109 -5.47 8.83 -7.73
CA PRO A 109 -5.97 7.47 -7.50
C PRO A 109 -5.85 7.03 -6.02
N SER A 110 -6.41 5.86 -5.69
CA SER A 110 -6.39 5.33 -4.32
C SER A 110 -5.02 4.76 -3.94
N VAL A 111 -4.75 4.62 -2.64
CA VAL A 111 -3.51 3.95 -2.15
C VAL A 111 -3.40 2.52 -2.69
N ALA A 112 -4.54 1.81 -2.80
CA ALA A 112 -4.57 0.46 -3.38
C ALA A 112 -4.12 0.42 -4.84
N ASP A 113 -4.40 1.47 -5.63
CA ASP A 113 -3.99 1.55 -7.02
C ASP A 113 -2.46 1.65 -7.15
N PHE A 114 -1.78 2.27 -6.18
CA PHE A 114 -0.31 2.30 -6.14
C PHE A 114 0.29 0.91 -5.90
N HIS A 115 -0.33 0.10 -5.02
CA HIS A 115 0.19 -1.22 -4.65
C HIS A 115 -0.32 -2.37 -5.54
N ILE A 116 -1.31 -2.15 -6.40
CA ILE A 116 -1.92 -3.24 -7.20
C ILE A 116 -0.92 -3.91 -8.15
N GLN A 117 0.16 -3.22 -8.57
CA GLN A 117 1.19 -3.84 -9.40
C GLN A 117 1.95 -4.92 -8.63
N GLU A 118 2.16 -4.72 -7.33
CA GLU A 118 2.83 -5.70 -6.50
C GLU A 118 2.08 -7.03 -6.50
N LEU A 119 0.77 -7.03 -6.74
CA LEU A 119 0.00 -8.28 -6.90
C LEU A 119 0.45 -9.12 -8.10
N LYS A 120 1.06 -8.50 -9.14
CA LYS A 120 1.55 -9.25 -10.31
C LYS A 120 2.59 -10.29 -9.93
N LYS A 121 3.43 -10.04 -8.93
CA LYS A 121 4.45 -11.01 -8.48
C LYS A 121 3.83 -12.30 -7.93
N TYR A 122 2.58 -12.23 -7.45
CA TYR A 122 1.85 -13.35 -6.89
C TYR A 122 0.95 -14.07 -7.91
N GLN A 123 0.82 -13.58 -9.15
CA GLN A 123 -0.02 -14.23 -10.17
C GLN A 123 0.45 -15.65 -10.54
N LYS A 124 1.72 -15.97 -10.26
CA LYS A 124 2.28 -17.30 -10.48
C LYS A 124 1.87 -18.32 -9.41
N VAL A 125 1.49 -17.86 -8.22
CA VAL A 125 1.22 -18.71 -7.05
C VAL A 125 -0.22 -18.63 -6.56
N LEU A 126 -0.94 -17.55 -6.88
CA LEU A 126 -2.34 -17.36 -6.52
C LEU A 126 -3.24 -17.42 -7.75
N ASN A 127 -4.34 -18.18 -7.63
CA ASN A 127 -5.38 -18.18 -8.64
C ASN A 127 -6.13 -16.82 -8.69
N LYS A 128 -6.95 -16.62 -9.72
CA LYS A 128 -7.66 -15.35 -9.95
C LYS A 128 -8.57 -14.93 -8.80
N GLU A 129 -9.17 -15.89 -8.09
CA GLU A 129 -10.06 -15.60 -6.97
C GLU A 129 -9.25 -15.10 -5.76
N LYS A 130 -8.16 -15.79 -5.41
CA LYS A 130 -7.28 -15.38 -4.31
C LYS A 130 -6.57 -14.07 -4.58
N LEU A 131 -6.24 -13.76 -5.84
CA LEU A 131 -5.75 -12.43 -6.23
C LEU A 131 -6.76 -11.32 -5.97
N LYS A 132 -8.07 -11.56 -6.22
CA LYS A 132 -9.12 -10.60 -5.88
C LYS A 132 -9.25 -10.43 -4.38
N GLU A 133 -9.20 -11.52 -3.62
CA GLU A 133 -9.17 -11.46 -2.15
C GLU A 133 -7.95 -10.68 -1.65
N PHE A 134 -6.78 -10.87 -2.25
CA PHE A 134 -5.57 -10.15 -1.87
C PHE A 134 -5.69 -8.66 -2.19
N SER A 135 -6.19 -8.31 -3.37
CA SER A 135 -6.48 -6.92 -3.73
C SER A 135 -7.45 -6.26 -2.75
N LYS A 136 -8.46 -7.00 -2.27
CA LYS A 136 -9.42 -6.50 -1.29
C LYS A 136 -8.79 -6.33 0.10
N GLY A 137 -7.91 -7.25 0.50
CA GLY A 137 -7.11 -7.14 1.72
C GLY A 137 -6.20 -5.91 1.69
N ILE A 138 -5.49 -5.66 0.59
CA ILE A 138 -4.67 -4.45 0.37
C ILE A 138 -5.55 -3.21 0.45
N GLY A 139 -6.70 -3.20 -0.23
CA GLY A 139 -7.64 -2.09 -0.17
C GLY A 139 -8.12 -1.78 1.25
N LEU A 140 -8.42 -2.80 2.05
CA LEU A 140 -8.83 -2.62 3.44
C LEU A 140 -7.70 -2.07 4.31
N ALA A 141 -6.48 -2.60 4.16
CA ALA A 141 -5.30 -2.10 4.86
C ALA A 141 -5.02 -0.63 4.51
N ALA A 142 -5.11 -0.29 3.22
CA ALA A 142 -4.95 1.06 2.69
C ALA A 142 -6.00 2.06 3.23
N ASN A 143 -7.16 1.58 3.67
CA ASN A 143 -8.20 2.38 4.32
C ASN A 143 -8.17 2.26 5.86
N GLY A 144 -7.09 1.73 6.44
CA GLY A 144 -6.94 1.59 7.90
C GLY A 144 -7.80 0.50 8.54
N VAL A 145 -8.46 -0.36 7.75
CA VAL A 145 -9.31 -1.46 8.24
C VAL A 145 -8.48 -2.73 8.41
N GLY A 146 -7.63 -2.72 9.45
CA GLY A 146 -6.66 -3.79 9.71
C GLY A 146 -7.28 -5.18 9.89
N ILE A 147 -8.33 -5.30 10.70
CA ILE A 147 -8.98 -6.61 10.95
C ILE A 147 -9.57 -7.21 9.66
N GLY A 148 -10.10 -6.37 8.78
CA GLY A 148 -10.61 -6.79 7.48
C GLY A 148 -9.47 -7.31 6.59
N SER A 149 -8.35 -6.58 6.51
CA SER A 149 -7.18 -7.03 5.76
C SER A 149 -6.61 -8.36 6.27
N PHE A 150 -6.58 -8.56 7.60
CA PHE A 150 -6.10 -9.79 8.22
C PHE A 150 -6.95 -11.00 7.84
N VAL A 151 -8.29 -10.86 7.83
CA VAL A 151 -9.19 -11.94 7.43
C VAL A 151 -8.94 -12.38 5.99
N TYR A 152 -8.72 -11.45 5.06
CA TYR A 152 -8.37 -11.79 3.68
C TYR A 152 -7.00 -12.47 3.58
N LEU A 153 -5.99 -11.95 4.28
CA LEU A 153 -4.66 -12.56 4.29
C LEU A 153 -4.67 -13.99 4.84
N ARG A 154 -5.41 -14.23 5.92
CA ARG A 154 -5.58 -15.56 6.51
C ARG A 154 -6.19 -16.55 5.50
N ARG A 155 -7.25 -16.15 4.77
CA ARG A 155 -7.88 -17.03 3.76
C ARG A 155 -6.93 -17.39 2.63
N ILE A 156 -6.11 -16.44 2.18
CA ILE A 156 -5.10 -16.66 1.16
C ILE A 156 -4.04 -17.62 1.67
N PHE A 157 -3.56 -17.40 2.90
CA PHE A 157 -2.59 -18.26 3.55
C PHE A 157 -3.12 -19.68 3.73
N GLU A 158 -4.32 -19.86 4.27
CA GLU A 158 -4.96 -21.17 4.41
C GLU A 158 -5.15 -21.88 3.06
N HIS A 159 -5.52 -21.14 2.01
CA HIS A 159 -5.60 -21.69 0.65
C HIS A 159 -4.25 -22.20 0.14
N LEU A 160 -3.16 -21.47 0.37
CA LEU A 160 -1.82 -21.91 -0.04
C LEU A 160 -1.39 -23.20 0.68
N ILE A 161 -1.75 -23.34 1.96
CA ILE A 161 -1.49 -24.56 2.73
C ILE A 161 -2.27 -25.74 2.13
N TRP A 162 -3.54 -25.54 1.77
CA TRP A 162 -4.35 -26.57 1.13
C TRP A 162 -3.86 -26.95 -0.27
N ASP A 163 -3.56 -25.97 -1.11
CA ASP A 163 -2.99 -26.20 -2.44
C ASP A 163 -1.69 -27.00 -2.34
N SER A 164 -0.82 -26.67 -1.38
CA SER A 164 0.43 -27.40 -1.16
C SER A 164 0.20 -28.83 -0.68
N PHE A 165 -0.78 -29.04 0.19
CA PHE A 165 -1.17 -30.37 0.62
C PHE A 165 -1.66 -31.22 -0.56
N ASP A 166 -2.55 -30.68 -1.39
CA ASP A 166 -3.09 -31.39 -2.55
C ASP A 166 -1.99 -31.79 -3.55
N GLN A 167 -0.98 -30.94 -3.73
CA GLN A 167 0.16 -31.20 -4.62
C GLN A 167 1.12 -32.27 -4.08
N HIS A 168 1.29 -32.38 -2.76
CA HIS A 168 2.32 -33.22 -2.14
C HIS A 168 1.76 -34.33 -1.25
N LYS A 169 0.45 -34.58 -1.26
CA LYS A 169 -0.22 -35.59 -0.41
C LYS A 169 0.36 -37.01 -0.54
N ASN A 170 0.99 -37.33 -1.66
CA ASN A 170 1.63 -38.64 -1.87
C ASN A 170 3.02 -38.72 -1.22
N ASP A 171 3.68 -37.58 -1.04
CA ASP A 171 5.01 -37.46 -0.43
C ASP A 171 4.92 -37.27 1.09
N ILE A 172 3.72 -36.98 1.59
CA ILE A 172 3.44 -36.72 3.00
C ILE A 172 2.73 -37.95 3.57
N ASN A 173 3.29 -38.53 4.64
CA ASN A 173 2.70 -39.68 5.32
C ASN A 173 1.57 -39.27 6.29
N LYS A 174 0.60 -38.49 5.82
CA LYS A 174 -0.59 -38.09 6.58
C LYS A 174 -1.81 -38.10 5.66
N ASP A 175 -2.92 -38.67 6.15
CA ASP A 175 -4.18 -38.59 5.42
C ASP A 175 -4.85 -37.21 5.58
N GLU A 176 -5.87 -36.93 4.77
CA GLU A 176 -6.58 -35.64 4.80
C GLU A 176 -7.24 -35.36 6.16
N LYS A 177 -7.79 -36.39 6.82
CA LYS A 177 -8.49 -36.25 8.10
C LYS A 177 -7.51 -35.88 9.21
N GLU A 178 -6.36 -36.54 9.24
CA GLU A 178 -5.26 -36.23 10.14
C GLU A 178 -4.77 -34.80 9.88
N PHE A 179 -4.54 -34.44 8.61
CA PHE A 179 -4.06 -33.12 8.24
C PHE A 179 -5.01 -31.98 8.66
N VAL A 180 -6.33 -32.11 8.47
CA VAL A 180 -7.33 -31.10 8.88
C VAL A 180 -7.18 -30.72 10.36
N THR A 181 -6.98 -31.72 11.22
CA THR A 181 -6.98 -31.56 12.70
C THR A 181 -5.72 -30.89 13.24
N LEU A 182 -4.65 -30.84 12.44
CA LEU A 182 -3.38 -30.24 12.83
C LEU A 182 -3.52 -28.74 13.08
N ARG A 183 -2.73 -28.24 14.03
CA ARG A 183 -2.51 -26.81 14.15
C ARG A 183 -1.74 -26.31 12.93
N MET A 184 -1.85 -25.02 12.68
CA MET A 184 -1.27 -24.44 11.47
C MET A 184 0.25 -24.60 11.41
N GLU A 185 0.94 -24.51 12.54
CA GLU A 185 2.38 -24.77 12.67
C GLU A 185 2.70 -26.21 12.24
N ASP A 186 2.00 -27.19 12.81
CA ASP A 186 2.17 -28.61 12.48
C ASP A 186 1.83 -28.93 11.01
N LYS A 187 0.87 -28.20 10.41
CA LYS A 187 0.56 -28.30 8.98
C LYS A 187 1.77 -27.90 8.14
N ILE A 188 2.36 -26.73 8.41
CA ILE A 188 3.54 -26.25 7.71
C ILE A 188 4.69 -27.26 7.85
N GLU A 189 4.96 -27.74 9.07
CA GLU A 189 6.02 -28.72 9.32
C GLU A 189 5.82 -30.01 8.52
N SER A 190 4.57 -30.50 8.43
CA SER A 190 4.27 -31.70 7.63
C SER A 190 4.42 -31.50 6.12
N LEU A 191 4.27 -30.27 5.62
CA LEU A 191 4.43 -29.93 4.21
C LEU A 191 5.89 -29.71 3.81
N LEU A 192 6.77 -29.41 4.78
CA LEU A 192 8.18 -29.12 4.53
C LEU A 192 8.85 -30.18 3.62
N PRO A 193 8.78 -31.49 3.89
CA PRO A 193 9.44 -32.51 3.05
C PRO A 193 9.10 -32.39 1.56
N GLY A 194 7.83 -32.18 1.21
CA GLY A 194 7.38 -31.99 -0.19
C GLY A 194 7.90 -30.70 -0.81
N LEU A 195 7.99 -29.61 -0.03
CA LEU A 195 8.49 -28.31 -0.47
C LEU A 195 10.01 -28.30 -0.73
N TRP A 196 10.80 -29.10 0.00
CA TRP A 196 12.25 -29.18 -0.21
C TRP A 196 12.63 -29.93 -1.50
N HIS A 197 11.77 -30.81 -2.00
CA HIS A 197 12.02 -31.53 -3.26
C HIS A 197 11.85 -30.63 -4.50
N THR A 198 11.01 -29.60 -4.43
CA THR A 198 10.80 -28.61 -5.50
C THR A 198 11.79 -27.42 -5.46
N GLY A 199 12.50 -27.22 -4.34
CA GLY A 199 13.37 -26.05 -4.09
C GLY A 199 14.75 -26.02 -4.77
N ARG A 200 15.15 -27.04 -5.55
CA ARG A 200 16.48 -27.06 -6.21
C ARG A 200 16.65 -26.08 -7.38
N ASN A 201 15.63 -25.29 -7.74
CA ASN A 201 15.68 -24.30 -8.83
C ASN A 201 15.57 -22.83 -8.39
N LEU A 202 15.69 -22.53 -7.09
CA LEU A 202 15.83 -21.15 -6.61
C LEU A 202 17.18 -21.00 -5.92
N SER A 203 18.24 -20.96 -6.74
CA SER A 203 19.55 -20.49 -6.35
C SER A 203 19.46 -19.00 -5.99
N ILE A 204 19.22 -18.71 -4.72
CA ILE A 204 19.67 -17.46 -4.10
C ILE A 204 21.17 -17.64 -3.93
N THR A 205 21.93 -17.23 -4.95
CA THR A 205 23.36 -16.94 -4.78
C THR A 205 23.47 -15.67 -3.93
N ASN A 206 24.26 -15.81 -2.86
CA ASN A 206 24.67 -14.77 -1.91
C ASN A 206 25.08 -13.46 -2.58
#